data_AF-A3DGN5-F1
#
_entry.id   AF-A3DGN5-F1
#
_cell.length_a   1.000
_cell.length_b   1.000
_cell.length_c   1.000
_cell.angle_alpha   90.00
_cell.angle_beta   90.00
_cell.angle_gamma   90.00
#
_symmetry.space_group_name_H-M   'P 1'
#
loop_
_entity.id
_entity.type
_entity.pdbx_description
1 polymer ?
#
loop_
_entity_poly.entity_id
_entity_poly.type
_entity_poly.pdbx_seq_one_letter_code
_entity_poly.pdbx_strand_id
1 'polypeptide(L)'
;MSQSDEIKQYVKTVCEQIRWKKARSIVAEEIENHICDQRDAYVSQGEDEKTATEKAILQMGNAVSVGMELDKIHRPKPQWTMIAFTGLLMLTGILANYFIGSSRHFLSGFGLVSYAIALSVFIICYLFDFSFLGKYAKQCYFITLAV
;
A
#
# COMPACT_ATOMS: atom_id res chain seq x y z
N MET A 1 27.62 21.65 1.38
CA MET A 1 26.96 20.37 1.02
C MET A 1 27.37 20.04 -0.40
N SER A 2 27.54 18.76 -0.71
CA SER A 2 27.76 18.30 -2.09
C SER A 2 26.45 18.38 -2.88
N GLN A 3 26.52 18.54 -4.20
CA GLN A 3 25.35 18.52 -5.10
C GLN A 3 24.53 17.23 -4.92
N SER A 4 25.21 16.11 -4.71
CA SER A 4 24.56 14.83 -4.41
C SER A 4 23.77 14.87 -3.09
N ASP A 5 24.21 15.64 -2.10
CA ASP A 5 23.52 15.76 -0.81
C ASP A 5 22.21 16.54 -0.95
N GLU A 6 22.18 17.55 -1.83
CA GLU A 6 20.99 18.37 -2.09
C GLU A 6 19.90 17.55 -2.80
N ILE A 7 20.27 16.77 -3.81
CA ILE A 7 19.33 15.86 -4.51
C ILE A 7 18.79 14.83 -3.52
N LYS A 8 19.65 14.19 -2.73
CA LYS A 8 19.23 13.21 -1.72
C LYS A 8 18.30 13.81 -0.68
N GLN A 9 18.57 15.04 -0.24
CA GLN A 9 17.70 15.73 0.70
C GLN A 9 16.33 16.03 0.09
N TYR A 10 16.30 16.48 -1.17
CA TYR A 10 15.04 16.70 -1.89
C TYR A 10 14.23 15.40 -2.02
N VAL A 11 14.84 14.33 -2.54
CA VAL A 11 14.22 13.01 -2.72
C VAL A 11 13.69 12.47 -1.39
N LYS A 12 14.47 12.63 -0.31
CA LYS A 12 14.06 12.24 1.04
C LYS A 12 12.80 12.99 1.48
N THR A 13 12.75 14.31 1.33
CA THR A 13 11.58 15.11 1.71
C THR A 13 10.34 14.73 0.90
N VAL A 14 10.48 14.43 -0.39
CA VAL A 14 9.37 13.92 -1.23
C VAL A 14 8.87 12.57 -0.70
N CYS A 15 9.78 11.63 -0.46
CA CYS A 15 9.45 10.28 0.01
C CYS A 15 8.82 10.24 1.41
N GLU A 16 9.15 11.22 2.27
CA GLU A 16 8.55 11.37 3.59
C GLU A 16 7.04 11.66 3.52
N GLN A 17 6.55 12.29 2.45
CA GLN A 17 5.12 12.55 2.25
C GLN A 17 4.34 11.31 1.79
N ILE A 18 5.02 10.32 1.22
CA ILE A 18 4.40 9.10 0.68
C ILE A 18 4.17 8.11 1.81
N ARG A 19 2.92 7.71 2.05
CA ARG A 19 2.54 6.80 3.14
C ARG A 19 2.88 5.35 2.83
N TRP A 20 2.80 4.96 1.56
CA TRP A 20 3.03 3.57 1.17
C TRP A 20 4.53 3.27 1.01
N LYS A 21 5.11 2.58 1.99
CA LYS A 21 6.55 2.29 2.05
C LYS A 21 7.09 1.55 0.82
N LYS A 22 6.31 0.66 0.20
CA LYS A 22 6.72 -0.09 -1.00
C LYS A 22 6.87 0.84 -2.23
N ALA A 23 6.09 1.93 -2.31
CA ALA A 23 6.25 2.91 -3.39
C ALA A 23 7.44 3.85 -3.18
N ARG A 24 7.87 4.09 -1.94
CA ARG A 24 8.98 5.02 -1.65
C ARG A 24 10.27 4.66 -2.38
N SER A 25 10.61 3.37 -2.48
CA SER A 25 11.84 2.95 -3.17
C SER A 25 11.78 3.23 -4.67
N ILE A 26 10.65 2.94 -5.30
CA ILE A 26 10.44 3.15 -6.74
C ILE A 26 10.41 4.65 -7.05
N VAL A 27 9.68 5.43 -6.26
CA VAL A 27 9.57 6.89 -6.45
C VAL A 27 10.89 7.60 -6.16
N ALA A 28 11.67 7.14 -5.18
CA ALA A 28 12.99 7.70 -4.89
C ALA A 28 13.93 7.58 -6.10
N GLU A 29 13.99 6.39 -6.69
CA GLU A 29 14.82 6.12 -7.86
C GLU A 29 14.37 6.95 -9.07
N GLU A 30 13.06 7.02 -9.34
CA GLU A 30 12.52 7.81 -10.45
C GLU A 30 12.86 9.31 -10.33
N ILE A 31 12.66 9.89 -9.13
CA ILE A 31 12.94 11.31 -8.91
C ILE A 31 14.43 11.60 -8.93
N GLU A 32 15.25 10.76 -8.31
CA GLU A 32 16.71 10.92 -8.30
C GLU A 32 17.25 10.88 -9.73
N ASN A 33 16.84 9.89 -10.52
CA ASN A 33 17.23 9.77 -11.92
C ASN A 33 16.75 10.97 -12.73
N HIS A 34 15.50 11.39 -12.55
CA HIS A 34 14.95 12.53 -13.31
C HIS A 34 15.69 13.84 -13.01
N ILE A 35 16.06 14.10 -11.75
CA ILE A 35 16.85 15.27 -11.39
C ILE A 35 18.28 15.17 -11.95
N CYS A 36 18.90 13.98 -11.91
CA CYS A 36 20.21 13.77 -12.51
C CYS A 36 20.18 14.01 -14.02
N ASP A 37 19.18 13.50 -14.73
CA ASP A 37 19.01 13.69 -16.17
C ASP A 37 18.83 15.19 -16.51
N GLN A 38 18.03 15.92 -15.73
CA GLN A 38 17.85 17.36 -15.92
C GLN A 38 19.14 18.15 -15.64
N ARG A 39 19.86 17.82 -14.56
CA ARG A 39 21.16 18.43 -14.25
C ARG A 39 22.13 18.21 -15.41
N ASP A 40 22.25 16.97 -15.88
CA ASP A 40 23.20 16.62 -16.95
C ASP A 40 22.84 17.32 -18.26
N ALA A 41 21.54 17.52 -18.53
CA ALA A 41 21.08 18.34 -19.64
C ALA A 41 21.53 19.81 -19.51
N TYR A 42 21.43 20.42 -18.32
CA TYR A 42 21.93 21.79 -18.09
C TYR A 42 23.45 21.88 -18.18
N VAL A 43 24.18 20.90 -17.64
CA VAL A 43 25.65 20.83 -17.77
C VAL A 43 26.06 20.72 -19.24
N SER A 44 25.35 19.93 -20.05
CA SER A 44 25.61 19.83 -21.49
C SER A 44 25.37 21.13 -22.26
N GLN A 45 24.54 22.03 -21.71
CA GLN A 45 24.29 23.37 -22.25
C GLN A 45 25.35 24.40 -21.81
N GLY A 46 26.34 23.99 -21.02
CA GLY A 46 27.45 24.84 -20.58
C GLY A 46 27.27 25.46 -19.20
N GLU A 47 26.24 25.06 -18.44
CA GLU A 47 26.07 25.47 -17.05
C GLU A 47 27.05 24.74 -16.14
N ASP A 48 27.47 25.36 -15.05
CA ASP A 48 28.25 24.67 -14.02
C ASP A 48 27.36 23.65 -13.28
N GLU A 49 27.97 22.56 -12.81
CA GLU A 49 27.25 21.45 -12.19
C GLU A 49 26.43 21.87 -10.96
N LYS A 50 26.89 22.86 -10.19
CA LYS A 50 26.18 23.33 -9.01
C LYS A 50 24.93 24.11 -9.42
N THR A 51 25.06 25.10 -10.31
CA THR A 51 23.93 25.86 -10.84
C THR A 51 22.94 24.97 -11.60
N ALA A 52 23.45 23.99 -12.35
CA ALA A 52 22.63 22.98 -13.03
C ALA A 52 21.80 22.14 -12.05
N THR A 53 22.40 21.74 -10.92
CA THR A 53 21.71 20.99 -9.86
C THR A 53 20.62 21.83 -9.20
N GLU A 54 20.95 23.08 -8.81
CA GLU A 54 19.99 24.01 -8.22
C GLU A 54 18.82 24.28 -9.18
N LYS A 55 19.08 24.48 -10.47
CA LYS A 55 18.05 24.64 -11.51
C LYS A 55 17.18 23.40 -11.67
N ALA A 56 17.76 22.21 -11.72
CA ALA A 56 17.01 20.97 -11.83
C ALA A 56 16.07 20.75 -10.63
N ILE A 57 16.56 20.98 -9.41
CA ILE A 57 15.72 20.89 -8.20
C ILE A 57 14.62 21.96 -8.22
N LEU A 58 14.94 23.20 -8.62
CA LEU A 58 13.98 24.30 -8.67
C LEU A 58 12.88 24.03 -9.71
N GLN A 59 13.22 23.40 -10.83
CA GLN A 59 12.26 22.97 -11.86
C GLN A 59 11.29 21.89 -11.34
N MET A 60 11.75 21.00 -10.46
CA MET A 60 10.88 20.03 -9.78
C MET A 60 9.90 20.71 -8.80
N GLY A 61 10.26 21.89 -8.29
CA GLY A 61 9.42 22.69 -7.43
C GLY A 61 9.48 22.28 -5.96
N ASN A 62 8.35 22.38 -5.26
CA ASN A 62 8.32 22.14 -3.82
C ASN A 62 8.18 20.64 -3.50
N ALA A 63 9.19 20.08 -2.83
CA ALA A 63 9.26 18.66 -2.45
C ALA A 63 8.02 18.13 -1.71
N VAL A 64 7.46 18.94 -0.79
CA VAL A 64 6.28 18.53 0.00
C VAL A 64 5.05 18.43 -0.89
N SER A 65 4.84 19.41 -1.78
CA SER A 65 3.71 19.45 -2.69
C SER A 65 3.75 18.28 -3.68
N VAL A 66 4.92 18.05 -4.31
CA VAL A 66 5.15 16.90 -5.20
C VAL A 66 4.93 15.57 -4.48
N GLY A 67 5.44 15.44 -3.24
CA GLY A 67 5.24 14.22 -2.45
C GLY A 67 3.78 13.93 -2.10
N MET A 68 2.97 14.96 -1.82
CA MET A 68 1.53 14.79 -1.55
C MET A 68 0.76 14.33 -2.80
N GLU A 69 1.10 14.88 -3.97
CA GLU A 69 0.49 14.45 -5.24
C GLU A 69 0.86 13.00 -5.57
N LEU A 70 2.12 12.62 -5.35
CA LEU A 70 2.59 11.26 -5.56
C LEU A 70 1.97 10.26 -4.57
N ASP A 71 1.73 10.63 -3.30
CA ASP A 71 1.00 9.78 -2.33
C ASP A 71 -0.40 9.42 -2.85
N LYS A 72 -1.09 10.39 -3.47
CA LYS A 72 -2.45 10.18 -3.98
C LYS A 72 -2.50 9.15 -5.11
N ILE A 73 -1.50 9.16 -5.99
CA ILE A 73 -1.42 8.26 -7.14
C ILE A 73 -0.97 6.86 -6.69
N HIS A 74 0.01 6.78 -5.78
CA HIS A 74 0.62 5.52 -5.35
C HIS A 74 -0.11 4.84 -4.18
N ARG A 75 -1.23 5.38 -3.69
CA ARG A 75 -1.96 4.74 -2.60
C ARG A 75 -2.61 3.41 -3.04
N PRO A 76 -2.40 2.31 -2.30
CA PRO A 76 -3.13 1.09 -2.55
C PRO A 76 -4.63 1.35 -2.32
N LYS A 77 -5.45 1.15 -3.35
CA LYS A 77 -6.90 1.32 -3.29
C LYS A 77 -7.53 0.04 -2.74
N PRO A 78 -8.14 0.05 -1.53
CA PRO A 78 -8.91 -1.09 -1.05
C PRO A 78 -10.05 -1.38 -2.03
N GLN A 79 -10.31 -2.65 -2.32
CA GLN A 79 -11.49 -3.05 -3.08
C GLN A 79 -12.73 -3.01 -2.17
N TRP A 80 -13.16 -1.80 -1.79
CA TRP A 80 -14.26 -1.55 -0.86
C TRP A 80 -15.53 -2.29 -1.23
N THR A 81 -15.82 -2.43 -2.53
CA THR A 81 -16.97 -3.19 -3.04
C THR A 81 -16.95 -4.65 -2.60
N MET A 82 -15.79 -5.33 -2.67
CA MET A 82 -15.66 -6.73 -2.24
C MET A 82 -15.84 -6.87 -0.72
N ILE A 83 -15.27 -5.95 0.06
CA ILE A 83 -15.41 -5.94 1.53
C ILE A 83 -16.88 -5.72 1.90
N ALA A 84 -17.55 -4.74 1.28
CA ALA A 84 -18.95 -4.45 1.52
C ALA A 84 -19.85 -5.63 1.13
N PHE A 85 -19.60 -6.25 -0.02
CA PHE A 85 -20.35 -7.42 -0.46
C PHE A 85 -20.16 -8.61 0.49
N THR A 86 -18.93 -8.86 0.95
CA THR A 86 -18.65 -9.93 1.93
C THR A 86 -19.34 -9.67 3.26
N GLY A 87 -19.30 -8.41 3.75
CA GLY A 87 -20.01 -8.02 4.96
C GLY A 87 -21.53 -8.19 4.85
N LEU A 88 -22.10 -7.86 3.68
CA LEU A 88 -23.51 -8.08 3.40
C LEU A 88 -23.86 -9.57 3.47
N LEU A 89 -23.07 -10.44 2.84
CA LEU A 89 -23.27 -11.89 2.90
C LEU A 89 -23.21 -12.41 4.35
N MET A 90 -22.23 -11.98 5.15
CA MET A 90 -22.15 -12.35 6.56
C MET A 90 -23.41 -11.92 7.33
N LEU A 91 -23.89 -10.69 7.12
CA LEU A 91 -25.13 -10.20 7.73
C LEU A 91 -26.36 -11.02 7.32
N THR A 92 -26.48 -11.40 6.05
CA THR A 92 -27.59 -12.26 5.61
C THR A 92 -27.57 -13.62 6.28
N GLY A 93 -26.38 -14.22 6.49
CA GLY A 93 -26.23 -15.48 7.21
C GLY A 93 -26.64 -15.38 8.69
N ILE A 94 -26.32 -14.26 9.35
CA ILE A 94 -26.73 -13.97 10.72
C ILE A 94 -28.26 -13.85 10.80
N LEU A 95 -28.86 -13.06 9.90
CA LEU A 95 -30.31 -12.86 9.85
C LEU A 95 -31.05 -14.17 9.56
N ALA A 96 -30.59 -14.95 8.57
CA ALA A 96 -31.18 -16.25 8.25
C ALA A 96 -31.12 -17.20 9.45
N ASN A 97 -29.99 -17.27 10.16
CA ASN A 97 -29.87 -18.05 11.38
C ASN A 97 -30.82 -17.58 12.48
N TYR A 98 -31.01 -16.27 12.64
CA TYR A 98 -31.94 -15.70 13.60
C TYR A 98 -33.41 -16.07 13.30
N PHE A 99 -33.82 -16.04 12.03
CA PHE A 99 -35.20 -16.35 11.62
C PHE A 99 -35.49 -17.86 11.56
N ILE A 100 -34.51 -18.69 11.17
CA ILE A 100 -34.68 -20.14 10.97
C ILE A 100 -34.43 -20.93 12.27
N GLY A 101 -33.49 -20.48 13.10
CA GLY A 101 -33.07 -21.20 14.29
C GLY A 101 -34.03 -21.01 15.46
N SER A 102 -34.49 -22.12 16.06
CA SER A 102 -35.09 -22.10 17.41
C SER A 102 -34.13 -21.39 18.37
N SER A 103 -34.54 -20.20 18.79
CA SER A 103 -33.96 -19.17 19.68
C SER A 103 -33.01 -19.58 20.82
N ARG A 104 -32.80 -20.86 21.13
CA ARG A 104 -31.96 -21.33 22.25
C ARG A 104 -30.46 -21.42 21.94
N HIS A 105 -30.06 -21.63 20.69
CA HIS A 105 -28.63 -21.75 20.30
C HIS A 105 -27.99 -20.42 19.85
N PHE A 106 -28.79 -19.47 19.36
CA PHE A 106 -28.28 -18.15 18.93
C PHE A 106 -28.06 -17.20 20.12
N LEU A 107 -28.91 -17.31 21.14
CA LEU A 107 -28.79 -16.59 22.42
C LEU A 107 -27.79 -17.24 23.40
N SER A 108 -27.43 -18.51 23.21
CA SER A 108 -26.29 -19.07 23.92
C SER A 108 -25.02 -18.54 23.24
N GLY A 109 -24.11 -17.93 24.01
CA GLY A 109 -22.99 -17.15 23.48
C GLY A 109 -22.11 -17.84 22.41
N PHE A 110 -22.20 -19.16 22.25
CA PHE A 110 -21.55 -19.93 21.19
C PHE A 110 -21.90 -19.47 19.77
N GLY A 111 -23.13 -19.02 19.51
CA GLY A 111 -23.54 -18.53 18.20
C GLY A 111 -22.75 -17.27 17.80
N LEU A 112 -22.73 -16.26 18.68
CA LEU A 112 -22.04 -15.00 18.44
C LEU A 112 -20.51 -15.15 18.39
N VAL A 113 -19.96 -16.06 19.19
CA VAL A 113 -18.51 -16.36 19.20
C VAL A 113 -18.05 -16.87 17.84
N SER A 114 -18.84 -17.72 17.17
CA SER A 114 -18.47 -18.24 15.84
C SER A 114 -18.38 -17.13 14.77
N TYR A 115 -19.29 -16.15 14.80
CA TYR A 115 -19.24 -14.98 13.90
C TYR A 115 -18.08 -14.04 14.24
N ALA A 116 -17.77 -13.86 15.52
CA ALA A 116 -16.61 -13.07 15.95
C ALA A 116 -15.29 -13.71 15.49
N ILE A 117 -15.18 -15.04 15.56
CA ILE A 117 -14.05 -15.80 15.02
C ILE A 117 -13.99 -15.62 13.50
N ALA A 118 -15.11 -15.79 12.79
CA ALA A 118 -15.16 -15.62 11.34
C ALA A 118 -14.74 -14.22 10.89
N LEU A 119 -15.20 -13.17 11.58
CA LEU A 119 -14.81 -11.78 11.31
C LEU A 119 -13.32 -11.56 11.59
N SER A 120 -12.80 -12.13 12.67
CA SER A 120 -11.38 -12.05 13.01
C SER A 120 -10.51 -12.73 11.95
N VAL A 121 -10.89 -13.93 11.51
CA VAL A 121 -10.22 -14.65 10.42
C VAL A 121 -10.29 -13.85 9.13
N PHE A 122 -11.44 -13.27 8.79
CA PHE A 122 -11.60 -12.43 7.61
C PHE A 122 -10.66 -11.20 7.64
N ILE A 123 -10.57 -10.49 8.76
CA ILE A 123 -9.67 -9.34 8.92
C ILE A 123 -8.20 -9.79 8.80
N ILE A 124 -7.82 -10.89 9.46
CA ILE A 124 -6.46 -11.44 9.38
C ILE A 124 -6.13 -11.78 7.92
N CYS A 125 -6.99 -12.54 7.23
CA CYS A 125 -6.79 -12.91 5.83
C CYS A 125 -6.75 -11.71 4.89
N TYR A 126 -7.57 -10.69 5.13
CA TYR A 126 -7.57 -9.46 4.33
C TYR A 126 -6.29 -8.65 4.50
N LEU A 127 -5.73 -8.61 5.72
CA LEU A 127 -4.47 -7.93 6.01
C LEU A 127 -3.24 -8.76 5.67
N PHE A 128 -3.38 -10.07 5.49
CA PHE A 128 -2.30 -10.98 5.16
C PHE A 128 -1.84 -10.75 3.71
N ASP A 129 -0.52 -10.63 3.50
CA ASP A 129 0.05 -10.41 2.16
C ASP A 129 -0.13 -11.68 1.32
N PHE A 130 -1.02 -11.63 0.32
CA PHE A 130 -1.29 -12.73 -0.61
C PHE A 130 -0.04 -13.24 -1.34
N SER A 131 1.04 -12.45 -1.42
CA SER A 131 2.35 -12.88 -1.96
C SER A 131 2.92 -14.09 -1.21
N PHE A 132 2.60 -14.23 0.08
CA PHE A 132 3.00 -15.38 0.87
C PHE A 132 2.27 -16.66 0.40
N LEU A 133 0.97 -16.55 0.10
CA LEU A 133 0.17 -17.68 -0.38
C LEU A 133 0.72 -18.23 -1.70
N GLY A 134 1.17 -17.36 -2.61
CA GLY A 134 1.80 -17.77 -3.87
C GLY A 134 3.11 -18.54 -3.67
N LYS A 135 3.94 -18.15 -2.69
CA LYS A 135 5.22 -18.80 -2.39
C LYS A 135 5.05 -20.22 -1.83
N TYR A 136 4.00 -20.44 -1.02
CA TYR A 136 3.77 -21.70 -0.33
C TYR A 136 2.64 -22.56 -0.93
N ALA A 137 2.10 -22.17 -2.08
CA ALA A 137 0.94 -22.82 -2.72
C ALA A 137 1.10 -24.35 -2.86
N LYS A 138 2.29 -24.84 -3.25
CA LYS A 138 2.57 -26.29 -3.36
C LYS A 138 2.51 -27.01 -2.02
N GLN A 139 3.03 -26.39 -0.96
CA GLN A 139 3.01 -26.98 0.39
C GLN A 139 1.58 -27.03 0.93
N CYS A 140 0.81 -25.95 0.75
CA CYS A 140 -0.61 -25.93 1.11
C CYS A 140 -1.39 -27.03 0.38
N TYR A 141 -1.14 -27.23 -0.92
CA TYR A 141 -1.77 -28.28 -1.72
C TYR A 141 -1.49 -29.69 -1.17
N PHE A 142 -0.22 -30.01 -0.87
CA PHE A 142 0.12 -31.32 -0.31
C PHE A 142 -0.44 -31.54 1.09
N ILE A 143 -0.49 -30.50 1.93
CA ILE A 143 -1.11 -30.58 3.26
C ILE A 143 -2.61 -30.88 3.12
N THR A 144 -3.32 -30.19 2.23
CA THR A 144 -4.76 -30.45 2.02
C THR A 144 -5.05 -31.83 1.44
N LEU A 145 -4.13 -32.42 0.68
CA LEU A 145 -4.29 -33.77 0.13
C LEU A 145 -4.01 -34.86 1.19
N ALA A 146 -3.22 -34.53 2.21
CA ALA A 146 -2.80 -35.47 3.25
C ALA A 146 -3.75 -35.49 4.46
N VAL A 147 -4.62 -34.47 4.61
CA VAL A 147 -5.69 -34.38 5.61
C VAL A 147 -6.96 -35.02 5.07
#